data_AF-A0A7D6HT99-F1
#
_entry.id   AF-A0A7D6HT99-F1
#
_cell.length_a   1.000
_cell.length_b   1.000
_cell.length_c   1.000
_cell.angle_alpha   90.00
_cell.angle_beta   90.00
_cell.angle_gamma   90.00
#
_symmetry.space_group_name_H-M   'P 1'
#
loop_
_entity.id
_entity.type
_entity.pdbx_description
1 polymer ?
#
loop_
_entity_poly.entity_id
_entity_poly.type
_entity_poly.pdbx_seq_one_letter_code
_entity_poly.pdbx_strand_id
1 'polypeptide(L)'
;MLEKDVRRSGYCFGECVGVALKISEKRGEAKHSCIHLIYDYNLDGKWQMANGKWQMANGKWQMANGKWQKAPDETSDFFIYRIHRGKLEIHRSGVDCEGPGWINLFDPKQIIVLQFALKEVIMDEKRFLAVFLSLSPRAYPDLLREYQLKIYLRNQSI
;
A
#
# COMPACT_ATOMS: atom_id res chain seq x y z
N MET A 1 0.77 11.74 2.52
CA MET A 1 1.41 10.83 1.55
C MET A 1 0.45 9.73 1.11
N LEU A 2 0.00 8.85 2.03
CA LEU A 2 -0.95 7.75 1.75
C LEU A 2 -2.17 8.18 0.92
N GLU A 3 -2.86 9.25 1.31
CA GLU A 3 -4.06 9.70 0.58
C GLU A 3 -3.82 9.93 -0.92
N LYS A 4 -2.67 10.53 -1.28
CA LYS A 4 -2.28 10.76 -2.66
C LYS A 4 -2.18 9.44 -3.42
N ASP A 5 -1.50 8.44 -2.84
CA ASP A 5 -1.31 7.15 -3.50
C ASP A 5 -2.61 6.36 -3.59
N VAL A 6 -3.48 6.44 -2.58
CA VAL A 6 -4.83 5.84 -2.64
C VAL A 6 -5.65 6.45 -3.77
N ARG A 7 -5.62 7.78 -3.94
CA ARG A 7 -6.35 8.46 -5.04
C ARG A 7 -5.82 8.10 -6.43
N ARG A 8 -4.54 7.74 -6.54
CA ARG A 8 -3.91 7.32 -7.79
C ARG A 8 -4.07 5.83 -8.08
N SER A 9 -4.28 5.02 -7.04
CA SER A 9 -4.41 3.56 -7.17
C SER A 9 -5.40 3.18 -8.27
N GLY A 10 -5.00 2.21 -9.10
CA GLY A 10 -5.78 1.75 -10.25
C GLY A 10 -5.58 2.56 -11.53
N TYR A 11 -4.88 3.69 -11.50
CA TYR A 11 -4.57 4.43 -12.72
C TYR A 11 -3.65 3.61 -13.65
N CYS A 12 -3.92 3.69 -14.95
CA CYS A 12 -3.15 3.04 -16.01
C CYS A 12 -3.20 3.85 -17.31
N PHE A 13 -2.06 4.04 -17.97
CA PHE A 13 -1.99 4.61 -19.32
C PHE A 13 -2.13 3.50 -20.38
N GLY A 14 -3.29 2.84 -20.41
CA GLY A 14 -3.55 1.70 -21.31
C GLY A 14 -4.37 0.61 -20.64
N GLU A 15 -4.03 -0.65 -20.94
CA GLU A 15 -4.71 -1.82 -20.39
C GLU A 15 -3.85 -2.51 -19.32
N CYS A 16 -4.09 -2.16 -18.06
CA CYS A 16 -3.50 -2.84 -16.91
C CYS A 16 -4.51 -3.84 -16.34
N VAL A 17 -4.03 -5.01 -15.94
CA VAL A 17 -4.86 -6.09 -15.38
C VAL A 17 -4.42 -6.41 -13.96
N GLY A 18 -5.38 -6.48 -13.04
CA GLY A 18 -5.14 -6.94 -11.67
C GLY A 18 -5.98 -6.21 -10.63
N VAL A 19 -5.59 -6.38 -9.37
CA VAL A 19 -6.23 -5.74 -8.22
C VAL A 19 -5.41 -4.51 -7.81
N ALA A 20 -5.96 -3.33 -8.02
CA ALA A 20 -5.32 -2.03 -7.77
C ALA A 20 -5.02 -1.73 -6.28
N LEU A 21 -5.84 -2.29 -5.40
CA LEU A 21 -5.80 -2.06 -3.96
C LEU A 21 -6.10 -3.36 -3.24
N LYS A 22 -5.22 -3.74 -2.31
CA LYS A 22 -5.42 -4.90 -1.44
C LYS A 22 -5.15 -4.51 0.01
N ILE A 23 -6.11 -4.80 0.87
CA ILE A 23 -5.97 -4.67 2.33
C ILE A 23 -5.53 -6.02 2.90
N SER A 24 -4.59 -6.00 3.83
CA SER A 24 -4.10 -7.18 4.55
C SER A 24 -3.45 -6.76 5.87
N GLU A 25 -2.54 -7.59 6.40
CA GLU A 25 -1.87 -7.39 7.67
C GLU A 25 -0.47 -7.99 7.66
N LYS A 26 0.38 -7.48 8.55
CA LYS A 26 1.62 -8.14 8.95
C LYS A 26 1.31 -9.15 10.05
N ARG A 27 1.97 -10.31 10.05
CA ARG A 27 1.81 -11.32 11.09
C ARG A 27 2.11 -10.74 12.48
N GLY A 28 1.13 -10.85 13.37
CA GLY A 28 1.20 -10.35 14.74
C GLY A 28 0.76 -8.90 14.93
N GLU A 29 0.42 -8.19 13.85
CA GLU A 29 -0.21 -6.87 13.91
C GLU A 29 -1.73 -6.99 13.72
N ALA A 30 -2.46 -5.89 13.91
CA ALA A 30 -3.91 -5.86 13.73
C ALA A 30 -4.32 -6.23 12.30
N LYS A 31 -5.48 -6.88 12.13
CA LYS A 31 -6.06 -7.11 10.80
C LYS A 31 -6.36 -5.79 10.10
N HIS A 32 -6.31 -5.79 8.78
CA HIS A 32 -6.58 -4.60 7.96
C HIS A 32 -5.70 -3.40 8.32
N SER A 33 -4.43 -3.65 8.61
CA SER A 33 -3.43 -2.63 9.00
C SER A 33 -2.27 -2.51 8.02
N CYS A 34 -2.43 -3.10 6.84
CA CYS A 34 -1.52 -2.97 5.73
C CYS A 34 -2.30 -2.81 4.43
N ILE A 35 -1.84 -1.92 3.55
CA ILE A 35 -2.46 -1.65 2.25
C ILE A 35 -1.42 -1.69 1.16
N HIS A 36 -1.72 -2.43 0.12
CA HIS A 36 -1.00 -2.47 -1.14
C HIS A 36 -1.75 -1.60 -2.14
N LEU A 37 -1.02 -0.69 -2.77
CA LEU A 37 -1.52 0.18 -3.82
C LEU A 37 -0.64 -0.02 -5.04
N ILE A 38 -1.28 -0.08 -6.20
CA ILE A 38 -0.58 -0.08 -7.47
C ILE A 38 -1.22 0.92 -8.42
N TYR A 39 -0.39 1.64 -9.16
CA TYR A 39 -0.79 2.47 -10.28
C TYR A 39 0.39 2.69 -11.20
N ASP A 40 0.11 2.86 -12.49
CA ASP A 40 1.11 3.15 -13.52
C ASP A 40 1.76 4.52 -13.23
N TYR A 41 2.94 4.49 -12.61
CA TYR A 41 3.65 5.68 -12.15
C TYR A 41 4.45 6.32 -13.29
N ASN A 42 5.04 5.50 -14.16
CA ASN A 42 5.92 5.92 -15.26
C ASN A 42 5.18 6.11 -16.60
N LEU A 43 3.88 5.81 -16.66
CA LEU A 43 3.00 5.94 -17.83
C LEU A 43 3.39 5.01 -18.99
N ASP A 44 3.93 3.83 -18.69
CA ASP A 44 4.32 2.86 -19.72
C ASP A 44 3.18 1.91 -20.15
N GLY A 45 2.00 2.08 -19.53
CA GLY A 45 0.79 1.31 -19.81
C GLY A 45 0.81 -0.10 -19.24
N LYS A 46 1.72 -0.40 -18.30
CA LYS A 46 1.83 -1.69 -17.64
C LYS A 46 2.08 -1.49 -16.15
N TRP A 47 1.52 -2.39 -15.36
CA TRP A 47 1.80 -2.46 -13.94
C TRP A 47 3.06 -3.30 -13.68
N GLN A 48 4.17 -2.65 -13.31
CA GLN A 48 5.44 -3.30 -13.02
C GLN A 48 5.51 -3.81 -11.58
N MET A 49 5.37 -5.14 -11.39
CA MET A 49 5.55 -5.78 -10.08
C MET A 49 7.02 -5.92 -9.72
N ALA A 50 7.48 -5.13 -8.75
CA ALA A 50 8.81 -5.27 -8.17
C ALA A 50 8.96 -6.66 -7.54
N ASN A 51 10.06 -7.35 -7.87
CA ASN A 51 10.33 -8.77 -7.62
C ASN A 51 9.58 -9.77 -8.51
N GLY A 52 9.40 -9.44 -9.80
CA GLY A 52 9.46 -10.41 -10.90
C GLY A 52 8.85 -11.79 -10.63
N LYS A 53 7.52 -11.87 -10.69
CA LYS A 53 6.74 -12.95 -11.36
C LYS A 53 5.31 -12.98 -10.80
N TRP A 54 4.39 -12.39 -11.55
CA TRP A 54 3.19 -13.08 -12.05
C TRP A 54 2.83 -12.42 -13.38
N GLN A 55 3.25 -13.01 -14.50
CA GLN A 55 2.78 -12.56 -15.82
C GLN A 55 1.62 -13.45 -16.26
N MET A 56 0.52 -12.80 -16.63
CA MET A 56 -0.58 -13.42 -17.35
C MET A 56 -0.13 -13.68 -18.79
N ALA A 57 0.15 -14.94 -19.12
CA ALA A 57 0.06 -15.43 -20.49
C ALA A 57 -0.93 -16.60 -20.49
N ASN A 58 -2.08 -16.41 -21.13
CA ASN A 58 -3.07 -17.44 -21.44
C ASN A 58 -3.60 -18.28 -20.25
N GLY A 59 -3.95 -17.61 -19.14
CA GLY A 59 -4.84 -18.20 -18.13
C GLY A 59 -4.26 -19.32 -17.26
N LYS A 60 -2.94 -19.52 -17.22
CA LYS A 60 -2.30 -20.45 -16.26
C LYS A 60 -1.08 -19.82 -15.59
N TRP A 61 -1.08 -19.87 -14.26
CA TRP A 61 0.02 -19.45 -13.39
C TRP A 61 1.28 -20.27 -13.68
N GLN A 62 2.40 -19.64 -14.06
CA GLN A 62 3.69 -20.33 -14.22
C GLN A 62 4.86 -19.57 -13.60
N MET A 63 5.75 -20.32 -12.95
CA MET A 63 7.05 -19.84 -12.46
C MET A 63 8.15 -20.11 -13.50
N ALA A 64 9.04 -19.15 -13.74
CA ALA A 64 10.27 -19.38 -14.52
C ALA A 64 11.52 -19.43 -13.60
N ASN A 65 12.56 -20.16 -13.98
CA ASN A 65 13.73 -20.43 -13.12
C ASN A 65 14.66 -19.22 -12.94
N GLY A 66 15.36 -19.19 -11.80
CA GLY A 66 16.04 -18.01 -11.26
C GLY A 66 17.38 -17.61 -11.91
N LYS A 67 17.61 -16.30 -11.93
CA LYS A 67 18.86 -15.57 -11.65
C LYS A 67 18.52 -14.07 -11.64
N TRP A 68 18.98 -13.34 -10.62
CA TRP A 68 18.53 -11.99 -10.28
C TRP A 68 19.40 -10.91 -10.93
N GLN A 69 18.79 -9.94 -11.60
CA GLN A 69 19.37 -8.62 -11.76
C GLN A 69 18.33 -7.57 -11.37
N LYS A 70 18.74 -6.69 -10.45
CA LYS A 70 18.00 -5.51 -10.02
C LYS A 70 17.89 -4.59 -11.24
N ALA A 71 16.70 -4.40 -11.80
CA ALA A 71 16.52 -3.33 -12.76
C ALA A 71 16.84 -2.00 -12.05
N PRO A 72 17.72 -1.16 -12.61
CA PRO A 72 17.99 0.16 -12.08
C PRO A 72 16.85 1.07 -12.54
N ASP A 73 15.68 0.94 -11.91
CA ASP A 73 14.71 2.03 -12.02
C ASP A 73 13.99 2.26 -10.69
N GLU A 74 14.02 3.51 -10.26
CA GLU A 74 13.52 4.02 -8.98
C GLU A 74 11.99 4.26 -9.01
N THR A 75 11.32 3.86 -10.09
CA THR A 75 9.90 4.09 -10.34
C THR A 75 9.10 2.81 -10.16
N SER A 76 8.98 2.31 -8.93
CA SER A 76 8.08 1.20 -8.64
C SER A 76 6.63 1.68 -8.67
N ASP A 77 5.77 0.99 -9.42
CA ASP A 77 4.32 1.22 -9.44
C ASP A 77 3.62 0.83 -8.12
N PHE A 78 4.36 0.18 -7.22
CA PHE A 78 3.87 -0.33 -5.93
C PHE A 78 4.12 0.65 -4.80
N PHE A 79 3.11 0.79 -3.95
CA PHE A 79 3.19 1.57 -2.72
C PHE A 79 2.48 0.80 -1.63
N ILE A 80 3.25 0.28 -0.67
CA ILE A 80 2.72 -0.50 0.44
C ILE A 80 2.91 0.29 1.73
N TYR A 81 1.86 0.34 2.53
CA TYR A 81 1.87 0.97 3.84
C TYR A 81 1.47 -0.03 4.89
N ARG A 82 2.16 -0.07 6.03
CA ARG A 82 1.78 -0.92 7.17
C ARG A 82 2.02 -0.24 8.50
N ILE A 83 1.32 -0.71 9.52
CA ILE A 83 1.79 -0.55 10.89
C ILE A 83 2.72 -1.70 11.26
N HIS A 84 3.78 -1.39 12.00
CA HIS A 84 4.61 -2.40 12.64
C HIS A 84 5.22 -1.88 13.94
N ARG A 85 4.89 -2.51 15.07
CA ARG A 85 5.44 -2.17 16.40
C ARG A 85 5.38 -0.68 16.72
N GLY A 86 4.22 -0.08 16.48
CA GLY A 86 3.97 1.33 16.75
C GLY A 86 4.60 2.32 15.77
N LYS A 87 5.08 1.84 14.61
CA LYS A 87 5.60 2.66 13.51
C LYS A 87 4.66 2.55 12.32
N LEU A 88 4.43 3.66 11.62
CA LEU A 88 3.81 3.66 10.30
C LEU A 88 4.92 3.67 9.25
N GLU A 89 4.92 2.67 8.39
CA GLU A 89 6.00 2.40 7.44
C GLU A 89 5.49 2.38 6.00
N ILE A 90 6.36 2.74 5.06
CA ILE A 90 6.13 2.63 3.61
C ILE A 90 7.20 1.74 2.95
N HIS A 91 6.80 0.97 1.96
CA HIS A 91 7.69 0.22 1.06
C HIS A 91 7.29 0.46 -0.40
N ARG A 92 8.26 0.78 -1.26
CA ARG A 92 8.01 1.12 -2.68
C ARG A 92 8.17 -0.10 -3.61
N SER A 93 9.04 -1.04 -3.31
CA SER A 93 9.30 -2.21 -4.18
C SER A 93 8.89 -3.55 -3.55
N GLY A 94 7.87 -3.54 -2.68
CA GLY A 94 7.54 -4.70 -1.86
C GLY A 94 6.42 -5.52 -2.52
N VAL A 95 6.34 -6.81 -2.20
CA VAL A 95 5.26 -7.70 -2.66
C VAL A 95 4.27 -8.05 -1.57
N ASP A 96 4.69 -7.94 -0.30
CA ASP A 96 3.90 -8.30 0.88
C ASP A 96 4.05 -7.25 2.00
N CYS A 97 3.29 -7.43 3.07
CA CYS A 97 3.39 -6.64 4.31
C CYS A 97 4.53 -7.12 5.22
N GLU A 98 5.43 -7.96 4.71
CA GLU A 98 6.48 -8.64 5.46
C GLU A 98 7.86 -8.15 5.04
N GLY A 99 8.90 -8.85 5.52
CA GLY A 99 10.27 -8.60 5.10
C GLY A 99 10.89 -7.26 5.53
N PRO A 100 12.15 -7.04 5.11
CA PRO A 100 12.93 -5.82 5.35
C PRO A 100 12.64 -4.73 4.30
N GLY A 101 13.37 -3.60 4.34
CA GLY A 101 13.30 -2.55 3.31
C GLY A 101 12.30 -1.41 3.56
N TRP A 102 11.69 -1.40 4.75
CA TRP A 102 10.65 -0.45 5.12
C TRP A 102 11.21 0.89 5.61
N ILE A 103 10.57 1.98 5.18
CA ILE A 103 10.93 3.35 5.57
C ILE A 103 9.88 3.86 6.55
N ASN A 104 10.30 4.38 7.69
CA ASN A 104 9.39 4.99 8.67
C ASN A 104 8.88 6.34 8.15
N LEU A 105 7.58 6.59 8.26
CA LEU A 105 6.97 7.89 7.90
C LEU A 105 7.09 8.93 9.01
N PHE A 106 7.30 8.49 10.25
CA PHE A 106 7.52 9.33 11.42
C PHE A 106 8.82 8.91 12.12
N ASP A 107 9.50 9.84 12.79
CA ASP A 107 10.62 9.50 13.67
C ASP A 107 10.09 8.65 14.85
N PRO A 108 10.51 7.37 14.99
CA PRO A 108 10.03 6.49 16.05
C PRO A 108 10.38 6.97 17.46
N LYS A 109 11.34 7.89 17.60
CA LYS A 109 11.69 8.53 18.89
C LYS A 109 10.75 9.66 19.26
N GLN A 110 9.99 10.20 18.31
CA GLN A 110 9.09 11.33 18.53
C GLN A 110 7.63 10.93 18.53
N ILE A 111 7.24 9.98 17.67
CA ILE A 111 5.84 9.59 17.49
C ILE A 111 5.70 8.08 17.70
N ILE A 112 4.64 7.67 18.41
CA ILE A 112 4.14 6.30 18.41
C ILE A 112 2.78 6.27 17.71
N VAL A 113 2.64 5.35 16.76
CA VAL A 113 1.37 5.09 16.07
C VAL A 113 0.64 3.98 16.83
N LEU A 114 -0.54 4.28 17.33
CA LEU A 114 -1.34 3.36 18.14
C LEU A 114 -2.32 2.57 17.28
N GLN A 115 -2.82 3.19 16.21
CA GLN A 115 -3.73 2.55 15.29
C GLN A 115 -3.44 3.00 13.86
N PHE A 116 -3.45 2.03 12.95
CA PHE A 116 -3.62 2.25 11.52
C PHE A 116 -4.54 1.15 11.00
N ALA A 117 -5.78 1.51 10.69
CA ALA A 117 -6.80 0.57 10.27
C ALA A 117 -7.48 1.05 9.01
N LEU A 118 -7.84 0.09 8.17
CA LEU A 118 -8.33 0.30 6.82
C LEU A 118 -9.66 -0.41 6.66
N LYS A 119 -10.62 0.26 6.03
CA LYS A 119 -11.93 -0.33 5.75
C LYS A 119 -12.42 0.14 4.39
N GLU A 120 -12.72 -0.81 3.52
CA GLU A 120 -13.49 -0.49 2.32
C GLU A 120 -14.95 -0.25 2.68
N VAL A 121 -15.52 0.78 2.08
CA VAL A 121 -16.90 1.21 2.28
C VAL A 121 -17.51 1.46 0.91
N ILE A 122 -18.70 0.90 0.67
CA ILE A 122 -19.48 1.16 -0.54
C ILE A 122 -20.63 2.10 -0.16
N MET A 123 -20.76 3.21 -0.88
CA MET A 123 -21.85 4.17 -0.73
C MET A 123 -22.22 4.72 -2.10
N ASP A 124 -23.52 4.76 -2.42
CA ASP A 124 -24.04 5.27 -3.69
C ASP A 124 -23.31 4.66 -4.91
N GLU A 125 -23.17 3.34 -4.91
CA GLU A 125 -22.44 2.58 -5.96
C GLU A 125 -21.00 3.06 -6.19
N LYS A 126 -20.38 3.68 -5.19
CA LYS A 126 -19.00 4.13 -5.21
C LYS A 126 -18.21 3.47 -4.10
N ARG A 127 -16.99 3.03 -4.41
CA ARG A 127 -16.05 2.47 -3.45
C ARG A 127 -15.22 3.56 -2.80
N PHE A 128 -15.08 3.49 -1.49
CA PHE A 128 -14.25 4.37 -0.67
C PHE A 128 -13.34 3.55 0.21
N LEU A 129 -12.16 4.07 0.49
CA LEU A 129 -11.29 3.60 1.56
C LEU A 129 -11.43 4.54 2.76
N ALA A 130 -11.92 4.03 3.87
CA ALA A 130 -11.82 4.66 5.17
C ALA A 130 -10.48 4.29 5.82
N VAL A 131 -9.74 5.31 6.26
CA VAL A 131 -8.46 5.16 6.96
C VAL A 131 -8.63 5.75 8.36
N PHE A 132 -8.31 4.96 9.38
CA PHE A 132 -8.30 5.35 10.78
C PHE A 132 -6.85 5.35 11.25
N LEU A 133 -6.39 6.49 11.77
CA LEU A 133 -5.02 6.67 12.24
C LEU A 133 -5.05 7.35 13.61
N SER A 134 -4.49 6.68 14.61
CA SER A 134 -4.30 7.26 15.95
C SER A 134 -2.82 7.22 16.32
N LEU A 135 -2.31 8.33 16.82
CA LEU A 135 -0.90 8.50 17.19
C LEU A 135 -0.74 9.42 18.40
N SER A 136 0.38 9.28 19.10
CA SER A 136 0.73 10.10 20.26
C SER A 136 2.20 10.54 20.18
N PRO A 137 2.54 11.80 20.47
CA PRO A 137 3.92 12.22 20.66
C PRO A 137 4.52 11.58 21.92
N ARG A 138 5.71 10.99 21.80
CA ARG A 138 6.41 10.39 22.95
C ARG A 138 6.76 11.39 24.05
N ALA A 139 6.93 12.66 23.71
CA ALA A 139 7.15 13.74 24.68
C ALA A 139 5.88 14.10 25.47
N TYR A 140 4.69 13.80 24.93
CA TYR A 140 3.39 14.11 25.54
C TYR A 140 2.43 12.92 25.40
N PRO A 141 2.64 11.83 26.16
CA PRO A 141 1.92 10.56 25.95
C PRO A 141 0.39 10.69 26.05
N ASP A 142 -0.10 11.59 26.91
CA ASP A 142 -1.52 11.84 27.12
C ASP A 142 -2.18 12.58 25.94
N LEU A 143 -1.39 13.15 25.02
CA LEU A 143 -1.89 13.82 23.83
C LEU A 143 -2.16 12.79 22.71
N LEU A 144 -3.38 12.26 22.68
CA LEU A 144 -3.85 11.42 21.59
C LEU A 144 -4.30 12.28 20.40
N ARG A 145 -3.81 11.97 19.20
CA ARG A 145 -4.28 12.54 17.94
C ARG A 145 -4.94 11.45 17.11
N GLU A 146 -6.19 11.68 16.72
CA GLU A 146 -6.98 10.76 15.94
C GLU A 146 -7.41 11.41 14.62
N TYR A 147 -7.28 10.65 13.56
CA TYR A 147 -7.60 11.07 12.20
C TYR A 147 -8.44 10.00 11.53
N GLN A 148 -9.50 10.44 10.85
CA GLN A 148 -10.31 9.61 9.99
C GLN A 148 -10.39 10.25 8.61
N LEU A 149 -9.95 9.52 7.60
CA LEU A 149 -10.01 9.94 6.20
C LEU A 149 -10.94 9.00 5.45
N LYS A 150 -11.75 9.54 4.54
CA LYS A 150 -12.56 8.77 3.61
C LYS A 150 -12.19 9.17 2.18
N ILE A 151 -11.62 8.23 1.44
CA ILE A 151 -10.99 8.49 0.15
C ILE A 151 -11.78 7.75 -0.93
N TYR A 152 -12.26 8.47 -1.94
CA TYR A 152 -12.94 7.88 -3.09
C TYR A 152 -11.96 7.16 -4.02
N LEU A 153 -12.26 5.90 -4.37
CA LEU A 153 -11.45 5.07 -5.26
C LEU A 153 -11.93 5.25 -6.71
N ARG A 154 -11.26 6.14 -7.46
CA ARG A 154 -11.71 6.62 -8.77
C ARG A 154 -11.49 5.63 -9.92
N ASN A 155 -10.37 4.90 -9.87
CA ASN A 155 -9.91 4.05 -10.99
C ASN A 155 -10.17 2.57 -10.70
N GLN A 156 -11.22 2.26 -9.93
CA GLN A 156 -11.55 0.91 -9.52
C GLN A 156 -13.06 0.72 -9.67
N SER A 157 -13.46 -0.11 -10.62
CA SER A 157 -14.87 -0.49 -10.79
C SER A 157 -15.36 -1.35 -9.61
N ILE A 158 -16.68 -1.41 -9.44
CA ILE A 158 -17.36 -2.40 -8.58
C ILE A 158 -17.39 -3.75 -9.31
#